data_AF-A0ABD2LIF0-F1
#
_entry.id   AF-A0ABD2LIF0-F1
#
_cell.length_a   1.000
_cell.length_b   1.000
_cell.length_c   1.000
_cell.angle_alpha   90.00
_cell.angle_beta   90.00
_cell.angle_gamma   90.00
#
_symmetry.space_group_name_H-M   'P 1'
#
loop_
_entity.id
_entity.type
_entity.pdbx_description
1 polymer ?
#
loop_
_entity_poly.entity_id
_entity_poly.type
_entity_poly.pdbx_seq_one_letter_code
_entity_poly.pdbx_strand_id
1 'polypeptide(L)'
;MAPKSLPLELLFEFVPFVRAEDAVPNAFSSCRLFHNLLLPRVDKWKEKIKMHQQEMEALTNENKQQKEEIQKQKAEIERMRKELNEAQRVSAGAGTSSAKASASFSDQKIAVRGRLSLGGSVKYNVTLGEIERRVTGLEKITPNEYLRFLRTGKRAGKKNKLVEQIGKERWGPGIAVAMDNNRGLEKNARVKTCFTPLTEGEALKLANDFRSIIKEHYPSKAIAGKIGSVAGQGNGYTREELFKFRGLLKHILDIHNLDPSPLSTPILLPNEIQMGFNAVSELTHGFGQIAIQSVVQTLDEVLHHCASHSVV
;
A
#
# COMPACT_ATOMS: atom_id res chain seq x y z
N MET A 1 51.49 -9.86 -21.96
CA MET A 1 50.66 -8.70 -21.58
C MET A 1 50.16 -8.94 -20.16
N ALA A 2 50.52 -8.09 -19.20
CA ALA A 2 50.12 -8.23 -17.81
C ALA A 2 48.60 -8.08 -17.64
N PRO A 3 47.94 -8.81 -16.71
CA PRO A 3 46.53 -8.59 -16.45
C PRO A 3 46.34 -7.21 -15.83
N LYS A 4 45.44 -6.42 -16.42
CA LYS A 4 45.05 -5.10 -15.92
C LYS A 4 44.35 -5.28 -14.57
N SER A 5 45.04 -4.97 -13.47
CA SER A 5 44.43 -4.88 -12.15
C SER A 5 43.35 -3.79 -12.16
N LEU A 6 42.18 -4.07 -11.57
CA LEU A 6 41.15 -3.05 -11.38
C LEU A 6 41.70 -1.88 -10.54
N PRO A 7 41.36 -0.63 -10.88
CA PRO A 7 41.61 0.53 -10.04
C PRO A 7 41.05 0.33 -8.63
N LEU A 8 41.79 0.75 -7.61
CA LEU A 8 41.38 0.65 -6.21
C LEU A 8 40.02 1.33 -5.96
N GLU A 9 39.72 2.41 -6.69
CA GLU A 9 38.47 3.16 -6.62
C GLU A 9 37.23 2.31 -6.94
N LEU A 10 37.30 1.46 -7.98
CA LEU A 10 36.19 0.57 -8.36
C LEU A 10 35.99 -0.56 -7.33
N LEU A 11 37.07 -0.97 -6.68
CA LEU A 11 37.02 -1.94 -5.59
C LEU A 11 36.25 -1.41 -4.37
N PHE A 12 36.28 -0.08 -4.13
CA PHE A 12 35.47 0.56 -3.09
C PHE A 12 33.97 0.60 -3.43
N GLU A 13 33.60 0.48 -4.71
CA GLU A 13 32.22 0.57 -5.20
C GLU A 13 31.49 -0.79 -5.21
N PHE A 14 32.23 -1.91 -5.35
CA PHE A 14 31.67 -3.28 -5.33
C PHE A 14 31.51 -3.86 -3.92
N VAL A 15 32.37 -3.48 -2.97
CA VAL A 15 32.36 -3.98 -1.59
C VAL A 15 31.07 -3.70 -0.79
N PRO A 16 30.29 -2.62 -1.00
CA PRO A 16 29.02 -2.40 -0.32
C PRO A 16 27.94 -3.46 -0.63
N PHE A 17 28.10 -4.22 -1.72
CA PHE A 17 27.11 -5.19 -2.21
C PHE A 17 27.42 -6.63 -1.82
N VAL A 18 28.56 -6.90 -1.17
CA VAL A 18 28.87 -8.22 -0.64
C VAL A 18 28.31 -8.31 0.77
N ARG A 19 27.38 -9.25 0.99
CA ARG A 19 26.86 -9.53 2.34
C ARG A 19 28.05 -9.90 3.24
N ALA A 20 28.11 -9.34 4.45
CA ALA A 20 29.27 -9.50 5.32
C ALA A 20 29.60 -10.97 5.64
N GLU A 21 28.58 -11.82 5.68
CA GLU A 21 28.65 -13.29 5.80
C GLU A 21 29.42 -13.96 4.65
N ASP A 22 29.31 -13.42 3.42
CA ASP A 22 30.01 -13.92 2.23
C ASP A 22 31.46 -13.36 2.13
N ALA A 23 31.77 -12.28 2.85
CA ALA A 23 33.09 -11.62 2.82
C ALA A 23 34.12 -12.26 3.76
N VAL A 24 33.69 -12.99 4.80
CA VAL A 24 34.55 -13.39 5.94
C VAL A 24 35.55 -14.51 5.61
N PRO A 25 35.23 -15.59 4.85
CA PRO A 25 36.20 -16.68 4.65
C PRO A 25 37.19 -16.44 3.48
N ASN A 26 36.74 -15.81 2.39
CA ASN A 26 37.49 -15.80 1.12
C ASN A 26 38.19 -14.47 0.78
N ALA A 27 37.71 -13.34 1.29
CA ALA A 27 38.31 -12.02 0.99
C ALA A 27 39.44 -11.62 1.96
N PHE A 28 39.40 -12.09 3.20
CA PHE A 28 40.40 -11.77 4.23
C PHE A 28 41.66 -12.63 4.17
N SER A 29 41.59 -13.81 3.55
CA SER A 29 42.68 -14.78 3.41
C SER A 29 43.53 -14.56 2.16
N SER A 30 43.01 -13.83 1.17
CA SER A 30 43.61 -13.70 -0.16
C SER A 30 44.58 -12.52 -0.32
N CYS A 31 44.53 -11.50 0.55
CA CYS A 31 45.49 -10.38 0.49
C CYS A 31 45.53 -9.52 1.79
N ARG A 32 46.74 -9.20 2.27
CA ARG A 32 46.99 -8.33 3.45
C ARG A 32 46.37 -6.93 3.34
N LEU A 33 46.26 -6.39 2.13
CA LEU A 33 45.64 -5.08 1.87
C LEU A 33 44.13 -5.10 2.16
N PHE A 34 43.42 -6.14 1.72
CA PHE A 34 41.99 -6.32 2.00
C PHE A 34 41.73 -6.56 3.48
N HIS A 35 42.61 -7.32 4.13
CA HIS A 35 42.54 -7.57 5.57
C HIS A 35 42.56 -6.26 6.38
N ASN A 36 43.55 -5.39 6.14
CA ASN A 36 43.68 -4.12 6.86
C ASN A 36 42.58 -3.11 6.53
N LEU A 37 42.00 -3.18 5.33
CA LEU A 37 40.99 -2.24 4.86
C LEU A 37 39.57 -2.61 5.35
N LEU A 38 39.26 -3.91 5.43
CA LEU A 38 37.91 -4.40 5.73
C LEU A 38 37.71 -4.72 7.23
N LEU A 39 38.75 -5.12 7.97
CA LEU A 39 38.63 -5.50 9.39
C LEU A 39 38.03 -4.39 10.27
N PRO A 40 38.53 -3.14 10.24
CA PRO A 40 37.97 -2.06 11.06
C PRO A 40 36.50 -1.76 10.72
N ARG A 41 36.05 -2.07 9.50
CA ARG A 41 34.65 -1.90 9.08
C ARG A 41 33.77 -3.06 9.53
N VAL A 42 34.28 -4.29 9.49
CA VAL A 42 33.59 -5.47 10.02
C VAL A 42 33.40 -5.35 11.53
N ASP A 43 34.40 -4.85 12.27
CA ASP A 43 34.30 -4.66 13.72
C ASP A 43 33.27 -3.57 14.07
N LYS A 44 33.30 -2.42 13.38
CA LYS A 44 32.25 -1.39 13.49
C LYS A 44 30.86 -1.91 13.13
N TRP A 45 30.76 -2.80 12.13
CA TRP A 45 29.49 -3.40 11.72
C TRP A 45 28.96 -4.38 12.77
N LYS A 46 29.83 -5.21 13.36
CA LYS A 46 29.48 -6.10 14.49
C LYS A 46 29.01 -5.31 15.71
N GLU A 47 29.66 -4.19 16.02
CA GLU A 47 29.21 -3.28 17.08
C GLU A 47 27.82 -2.71 16.77
N LYS A 48 27.58 -2.29 15.53
CA LYS A 48 26.28 -1.77 15.11
C LYS A 48 25.16 -2.81 15.18
N ILE A 49 25.45 -4.07 14.86
CA ILE A 49 24.51 -5.19 15.04
C ILE A 49 24.19 -5.39 16.52
N LYS A 50 25.20 -5.36 17.40
CA LYS A 50 24.98 -5.50 18.85
C LYS A 50 24.11 -4.36 19.39
N MET A 51 24.39 -3.12 18.99
CA MET A 51 23.56 -1.97 19.39
C MET A 51 22.11 -2.13 18.89
N HIS A 52 21.93 -2.54 17.64
CA HIS A 52 20.60 -2.76 17.09
C HIS A 52 19.84 -3.91 17.79
N GLN A 53 20.53 -4.99 18.15
CA GLN A 53 19.94 -6.07 18.94
C GLN A 53 19.51 -5.59 20.33
N GLN A 54 20.33 -4.79 21.00
CA GLN A 54 19.99 -4.18 22.29
C GLN A 54 18.79 -3.22 22.18
N GLU A 55 18.73 -2.41 21.13
CA GLU A 55 17.56 -1.54 20.85
C GLU A 55 16.29 -2.36 20.61
N MET A 56 16.37 -3.44 19.83
CA MET A 56 15.23 -4.32 19.56
C MET A 56 14.74 -5.04 20.82
N GLU A 57 15.65 -5.48 21.69
CA GLU A 57 15.31 -6.06 23.00
C GLU A 57 14.65 -5.02 23.93
N ALA A 58 15.17 -3.79 23.96
CA ALA A 58 14.59 -2.69 24.73
C ALA A 58 13.15 -2.36 24.27
N LEU A 59 12.94 -2.23 22.95
CA LEU A 59 11.62 -2.01 22.36
C LEU A 59 10.67 -3.18 22.64
N THR A 60 11.17 -4.41 22.66
CA THR A 60 10.36 -5.60 22.98
C THR A 60 9.89 -5.56 24.44
N ASN A 61 10.78 -5.17 25.35
CA ASN A 61 10.46 -5.02 26.77
C ASN A 61 9.46 -3.88 27.03
N GLU A 62 9.63 -2.73 26.36
CA GLU A 62 8.72 -1.59 26.46
C GLU A 62 7.32 -1.96 25.93
N ASN A 63 7.23 -2.65 24.79
CA ASN A 63 5.96 -3.16 24.26
C ASN A 63 5.28 -4.16 25.21
N LYS A 64 6.06 -4.98 25.93
CA LYS A 64 5.51 -5.91 26.93
C LYS A 64 4.91 -5.14 28.11
N GLN A 65 5.60 -4.11 28.62
CA GLN A 65 5.10 -3.26 29.69
C GLN A 65 3.83 -2.51 29.28
N GLN A 66 3.79 -1.94 28.08
CA GLN A 66 2.60 -1.26 27.55
C GLN A 66 1.40 -2.22 27.42
N LYS A 67 1.62 -3.48 27.00
CA LYS A 67 0.55 -4.48 26.94
C LYS A 67 -0.02 -4.81 28.33
N GLU A 68 0.83 -4.94 29.33
CA GLU A 68 0.41 -5.18 30.72
C GLU A 68 -0.40 -3.99 31.27
N GLU A 69 0.00 -2.76 30.95
CA GLU A 69 -0.71 -1.55 31.34
C GLU A 69 -2.08 -1.42 30.66
N ILE A 70 -2.16 -1.70 29.36
CA ILE A 70 -3.44 -1.76 28.61
C ILE A 70 -4.36 -2.83 29.21
N GLN A 71 -3.82 -3.96 29.65
CA GLN A 71 -4.60 -5.04 30.25
C GLN A 71 -5.18 -4.63 31.62
N LYS A 72 -4.40 -3.89 32.44
CA LYS A 72 -4.89 -3.30 33.69
C LYS A 72 -6.00 -2.27 33.43
N GLN A 73 -5.80 -1.37 32.46
CA GLN A 73 -6.81 -0.38 32.08
C GLN A 73 -8.12 -1.02 31.58
N LYS A 74 -8.02 -2.11 30.78
CA LYS A 74 -9.20 -2.86 30.33
C LYS A 74 -9.97 -3.49 31.49
N ALA A 75 -9.27 -4.07 32.47
CA ALA A 75 -9.90 -4.64 33.66
C ALA A 75 -10.61 -3.57 34.52
N GLU A 76 -10.02 -2.38 34.65
CA GLU A 76 -10.62 -1.26 35.36
C GLU A 76 -11.88 -0.72 34.66
N ILE A 77 -11.84 -0.58 33.33
CA ILE A 77 -13.02 -0.23 32.52
C ILE A 77 -14.14 -1.26 32.67
N GLU A 78 -13.81 -2.55 32.72
CA GLU A 78 -14.81 -3.60 32.92
C GLU A 78 -15.44 -3.53 34.31
N ARG A 79 -14.64 -3.21 35.35
CA ARG A 79 -15.14 -3.00 36.70
C ARG A 79 -16.09 -1.80 36.76
N MET A 80 -15.71 -0.66 36.20
CA MET A 80 -16.58 0.53 36.11
C MET A 80 -17.87 0.25 35.33
N ARG A 81 -17.82 -0.57 34.27
CA ARG A 81 -19.01 -1.00 33.52
C ARG A 81 -19.95 -1.88 34.35
N LYS A 82 -19.41 -2.78 35.19
CA LYS A 82 -20.21 -3.60 36.11
C LYS A 82 -20.90 -2.72 37.14
N GLU A 83 -20.17 -1.78 37.76
CA GLU A 83 -20.71 -0.81 38.72
C GLU A 83 -21.79 0.08 38.08
N LEU A 84 -21.60 0.53 36.84
CA LEU A 84 -22.59 1.31 36.09
C LEU A 84 -23.86 0.50 35.76
N ASN A 85 -23.71 -0.75 35.32
CA ASN A 85 -24.84 -1.64 35.02
C ASN A 85 -25.64 -1.99 36.30
N GLU A 86 -24.96 -2.12 37.44
CA GLU A 86 -25.58 -2.35 38.74
C GLU A 86 -26.36 -1.11 39.21
N ALA A 87 -25.77 0.08 39.06
CA ALA A 87 -26.46 1.36 39.33
C ALA A 87 -27.66 1.61 38.39
N GLN A 88 -27.58 1.17 37.13
CA GLN A 88 -28.69 1.24 36.18
C GLN A 88 -29.81 0.23 36.50
N ARG A 89 -29.49 -0.93 37.10
CA ARG A 89 -30.50 -1.89 37.58
C ARG A 89 -31.28 -1.41 38.79
N VAL A 90 -30.72 -0.53 39.61
CA VAL A 90 -31.40 0.07 40.77
C VAL A 90 -32.34 1.23 40.37
N SER A 91 -32.25 1.76 39.14
CA SER A 91 -33.01 2.94 38.70
C SER A 91 -34.05 2.71 37.59
N ALA A 92 -34.15 1.51 37.00
CA ALA A 92 -35.08 1.26 35.88
C ALA A 92 -36.17 0.24 36.24
N GLY A 93 -37.30 0.76 36.75
CA GLY A 93 -38.61 0.14 36.58
C GLY A 93 -39.22 0.52 35.22
N ALA A 94 -39.76 -0.50 34.53
CA ALA A 94 -40.67 -0.45 33.37
C ALA A 94 -40.18 0.18 32.05
N GLY A 95 -40.24 -0.59 30.95
CA GLY A 95 -40.19 0.00 29.60
C GLY A 95 -39.81 -0.93 28.46
N THR A 96 -40.73 -1.82 28.10
CA THR A 96 -41.05 -2.35 26.75
C THR A 96 -39.99 -2.38 25.64
N SER A 97 -39.73 -3.62 25.20
CA SER A 97 -39.16 -4.03 23.93
C SER A 97 -39.77 -3.36 22.69
N SER A 98 -38.93 -2.82 21.81
CA SER A 98 -39.23 -2.66 20.39
C SER A 98 -38.00 -3.11 19.59
N ALA A 99 -38.00 -4.38 19.21
CA ALA A 99 -37.04 -4.93 18.26
C ALA A 99 -37.41 -4.46 16.86
N LYS A 100 -36.85 -3.32 16.42
CA LYS A 100 -36.79 -2.98 15.00
C LYS A 100 -35.67 -3.80 14.38
N ALA A 101 -36.03 -4.64 13.42
CA ALA A 101 -35.10 -5.45 12.63
C ALA A 101 -33.95 -4.58 12.11
N SER A 102 -32.75 -4.82 12.64
CA SER A 102 -31.50 -4.25 12.18
C SER A 102 -31.16 -4.90 10.83
N ALA A 103 -31.49 -4.22 9.74
CA ALA A 103 -30.85 -4.49 8.45
C ALA A 103 -29.34 -4.44 8.68
N SER A 104 -28.59 -5.45 8.24
CA SER A 104 -27.14 -5.47 8.46
C SER A 104 -26.52 -4.22 7.83
N PHE A 105 -25.92 -3.38 8.66
CA PHE A 105 -25.34 -2.08 8.31
C PHE A 105 -24.25 -2.16 7.24
N SER A 106 -23.74 -3.37 6.92
CA SER A 106 -22.69 -3.64 5.95
C SER A 106 -22.96 -3.14 4.52
N ASP A 107 -24.24 -2.98 4.13
CA ASP A 107 -24.62 -2.64 2.75
C ASP A 107 -25.00 -1.16 2.54
N GLN A 108 -24.82 -0.30 3.55
CA GLN A 108 -25.18 1.10 3.42
C GLN A 108 -24.21 1.84 2.47
N LYS A 109 -24.76 2.33 1.35
CA LYS A 109 -24.03 3.09 0.32
C LYS A 109 -24.37 4.57 0.38
N ILE A 110 -23.37 5.43 0.28
CA ILE A 110 -23.54 6.89 0.22
C ILE A 110 -23.29 7.35 -1.21
N ALA A 111 -24.33 7.90 -1.85
CA ALA A 111 -24.20 8.43 -3.20
C ALA A 111 -23.49 9.80 -3.18
N VAL A 112 -22.31 9.86 -3.81
CA VAL A 112 -21.50 11.07 -3.95
C VAL A 112 -21.49 11.51 -5.41
N ARG A 113 -21.69 12.81 -5.65
CA ARG A 113 -21.65 13.37 -7.02
C ARG A 113 -20.24 13.31 -7.59
N GLY A 114 -20.09 12.76 -8.79
CA GLY A 114 -18.84 12.70 -9.53
C GLY A 114 -18.18 14.07 -9.70
N ARG A 115 -16.89 14.11 -9.43
CA ARG A 115 -15.97 15.25 -9.59
C ARG A 115 -15.40 15.29 -10.99
N LEU A 116 -15.12 14.11 -11.55
CA LEU A 116 -14.53 13.98 -12.90
C LEU A 116 -15.58 13.99 -14.02
N SER A 117 -16.88 14.03 -13.69
CA SER A 117 -17.96 14.08 -14.68
C SER A 117 -18.38 15.52 -15.00
N LEU A 118 -18.23 15.92 -16.26
CA LEU A 118 -18.77 17.18 -16.78
C LEU A 118 -20.31 17.21 -16.58
N GLY A 119 -20.84 18.27 -15.98
CA GLY A 119 -22.27 18.39 -15.65
C GLY A 119 -22.71 17.66 -14.37
N GLY A 120 -21.85 16.81 -13.79
CA GLY A 120 -22.07 16.15 -12.50
C GLY A 120 -23.35 15.30 -12.42
N SER A 121 -23.77 14.71 -13.54
CA SER A 121 -24.91 13.78 -13.60
C SER A 121 -24.57 12.43 -12.96
N VAL A 122 -23.30 12.04 -13.02
CA VAL A 122 -22.82 10.75 -12.50
C VAL A 122 -22.72 10.79 -10.98
N LYS A 123 -23.22 9.73 -10.33
CA LYS A 123 -23.09 9.51 -8.89
C LYS A 123 -22.33 8.21 -8.66
N TYR A 124 -21.42 8.24 -7.71
CA TYR A 124 -20.64 7.08 -7.29
C TYR A 124 -21.10 6.66 -5.89
N ASN A 125 -21.21 5.36 -5.68
CA ASN A 125 -21.62 4.79 -4.40
C ASN A 125 -20.37 4.54 -3.55
N VAL A 126 -20.18 5.36 -2.53
CA VAL A 126 -19.15 5.15 -1.52
C VAL A 126 -19.66 4.13 -0.52
N THR A 127 -18.88 3.07 -0.32
CA THR A 127 -19.20 1.99 0.63
C THR A 127 -18.60 2.28 2.01
N LEU A 128 -19.15 1.68 3.06
CA LEU A 128 -18.52 1.75 4.39
C LEU A 128 -17.13 1.12 4.43
N GLY A 129 -16.86 0.12 3.59
CA GLY A 129 -15.54 -0.50 3.47
C GLY A 129 -14.49 0.45 2.88
N GLU A 130 -14.87 1.26 1.88
CA GLU A 130 -14.01 2.33 1.37
C GLU A 130 -13.68 3.32 2.49
N ILE A 131 -14.69 3.75 3.24
CA ILE A 131 -14.52 4.71 4.34
C ILE A 131 -13.59 4.16 5.41
N GLU A 132 -13.75 2.87 5.74
CA GLU A 132 -12.91 2.17 6.68
C GLU A 132 -11.46 2.11 6.27
N ARG A 133 -11.18 1.63 5.06
CA ARG A 133 -9.81 1.60 4.53
C ARG A 133 -9.14 2.97 4.53
N ARG A 134 -9.88 4.04 4.27
CA ARG A 134 -9.29 5.39 4.22
C ARG A 134 -8.99 5.99 5.58
N VAL A 135 -9.71 5.58 6.62
CA VAL A 135 -9.48 6.05 7.98
C VAL A 135 -8.41 5.20 8.68
N THR A 136 -8.42 3.87 8.53
CA THR A 136 -7.41 2.98 9.14
C THR A 136 -6.14 2.84 8.32
N GLY A 137 -6.23 2.96 6.99
CA GLY A 137 -5.12 2.78 6.06
C GLY A 137 -4.19 3.97 5.99
N LEU A 138 -3.41 4.05 4.90
CA LEU A 138 -2.29 4.99 4.78
C LEU A 138 -2.69 6.47 4.69
N GLU A 139 -3.91 6.77 4.25
CA GLU A 139 -4.39 8.16 4.16
C GLU A 139 -4.76 8.76 5.51
N LYS A 140 -5.21 7.92 6.46
CA LYS A 140 -5.71 8.30 7.79
C LYS A 140 -6.60 9.56 7.74
N ILE A 141 -7.65 9.52 6.92
CA ILE A 141 -8.51 10.69 6.72
C ILE A 141 -9.22 11.07 8.04
N THR A 142 -9.27 12.37 8.35
CA THR A 142 -10.03 12.86 9.51
C THR A 142 -11.54 12.92 9.22
N PRO A 143 -12.41 12.94 10.24
CA PRO A 143 -13.85 13.13 10.03
C PRO A 143 -14.20 14.39 9.24
N ASN A 144 -13.47 15.48 9.48
CA ASN A 144 -13.68 16.74 8.77
C ASN A 144 -13.32 16.63 7.28
N GLU A 145 -12.30 15.86 6.94
CA GLU A 145 -11.90 15.59 5.55
C GLU A 145 -12.87 14.63 4.89
N TYR A 146 -13.31 13.59 5.59
CA TYR A 146 -14.33 12.67 5.13
C TYR A 146 -15.63 13.37 4.73
N LEU A 147 -16.08 14.37 5.50
CA LEU A 147 -17.28 15.15 5.15
C LEU A 147 -17.09 16.00 3.88
N ARG A 148 -15.88 16.57 3.69
CA ARG A 148 -15.54 17.27 2.45
C ARG A 148 -15.53 16.31 1.28
N PHE A 149 -14.99 15.11 1.49
CA PHE A 149 -14.98 14.01 0.53
C PHE A 149 -16.40 13.53 0.17
N LEU A 150 -17.33 13.41 1.11
CA LEU A 150 -18.69 13.00 0.73
C LEU A 150 -19.48 14.09 -0.01
N ARG A 151 -18.95 15.33 -0.05
CA ARG A 151 -19.68 16.51 -0.54
C ARG A 151 -21.01 16.73 0.20
N THR A 152 -21.15 16.18 1.40
CA THR A 152 -22.32 16.40 2.25
C THR A 152 -22.23 17.83 2.77
N GLY A 153 -23.12 18.70 2.30
CA GLY A 153 -23.10 20.11 2.68
C GLY A 153 -23.16 20.31 4.20
N LYS A 154 -22.63 21.45 4.68
CA LYS A 154 -22.78 21.91 6.08
C LYS A 154 -24.27 22.20 6.38
N ARG A 155 -25.11 21.18 6.58
CA ARG A 155 -26.38 21.35 7.29
C ARG A 155 -26.10 21.12 8.77
N ALA A 156 -26.36 22.15 9.60
CA ALA A 156 -26.25 22.07 11.04
C ALA A 156 -26.99 20.80 11.54
N GLY A 157 -26.31 19.95 12.32
CA GLY A 157 -26.88 18.73 12.90
C GLY A 157 -26.72 17.42 12.11
N LYS A 158 -26.59 17.43 10.77
CA LYS A 158 -26.36 16.16 9.99
C LYS A 158 -24.92 15.65 10.09
N LYS A 159 -23.96 16.56 10.27
CA LYS A 159 -22.53 16.25 10.48
C LYS A 159 -22.33 15.23 11.61
N ASN A 160 -23.04 15.43 12.70
CA ASN A 160 -22.88 14.63 13.91
C ASN A 160 -23.51 13.25 13.70
N LYS A 161 -24.73 13.15 13.16
CA LYS A 161 -25.42 11.86 13.04
C LYS A 161 -24.68 10.81 12.19
N LEU A 162 -24.10 11.17 11.04
CA LEU A 162 -23.43 10.18 10.18
C LEU A 162 -22.07 9.73 10.76
N VAL A 163 -21.30 10.69 11.28
CA VAL A 163 -20.01 10.41 11.95
C VAL A 163 -20.24 9.65 13.25
N GLU A 164 -21.28 10.01 14.00
CA GLU A 164 -21.71 9.36 15.24
C GLU A 164 -22.28 7.96 14.98
N GLN A 165 -23.06 7.76 13.92
CA GLN A 165 -23.60 6.44 13.55
C GLN A 165 -22.49 5.51 13.09
N ILE A 166 -21.63 5.94 12.15
CA ILE A 166 -20.48 5.16 11.70
C ILE A 166 -19.51 4.91 12.87
N GLY A 167 -19.19 5.95 13.64
CA GLY A 167 -18.25 5.87 14.77
C GLY A 167 -18.75 5.02 15.94
N LYS A 168 -20.02 5.11 16.33
CA LYS A 168 -20.59 4.32 17.43
C LYS A 168 -20.78 2.85 17.08
N GLU A 169 -21.24 2.53 15.87
CA GLU A 169 -21.63 1.16 15.54
C GLU A 169 -20.44 0.26 15.17
N ARG A 170 -19.37 0.78 14.57
CA ARG A 170 -18.29 -0.07 14.01
C ARG A 170 -16.89 0.20 14.55
N TRP A 171 -16.63 1.42 15.03
CA TRP A 171 -15.29 1.85 15.42
C TRP A 171 -15.08 1.85 16.94
N GLY A 172 -16.16 1.64 17.70
CA GLY A 172 -16.16 1.71 19.15
C GLY A 172 -15.89 3.12 19.68
N PRO A 173 -16.15 3.38 20.97
CA PRO A 173 -15.87 4.67 21.60
C PRO A 173 -14.38 5.07 21.52
N GLY A 174 -13.46 4.13 21.31
CA GLY A 174 -12.02 4.39 21.25
C GLY A 174 -11.55 5.18 20.02
N ILE A 175 -12.18 5.01 18.85
CA ILE A 175 -11.75 5.74 17.64
C ILE A 175 -12.49 7.06 17.48
N ALA A 176 -13.72 7.19 18.00
CA ALA A 176 -14.34 8.50 18.19
C ALA A 176 -13.43 9.40 19.07
N VAL A 177 -12.80 8.82 20.11
CA VAL A 177 -11.81 9.49 20.95
C VAL A 177 -10.48 9.75 20.22
N ALA A 178 -9.98 8.82 19.40
CA ALA A 178 -8.79 9.04 18.56
C ALA A 178 -9.02 10.10 17.46
N MET A 179 -10.27 10.32 17.05
CA MET A 179 -10.66 11.29 16.03
C MET A 179 -10.92 12.70 16.60
N ASP A 180 -11.35 12.82 17.86
CA ASP A 180 -11.53 14.10 18.55
C ASP A 180 -10.22 14.61 19.15
N ASN A 181 -9.37 13.69 19.64
CA ASN A 181 -8.06 14.03 20.16
C ASN A 181 -7.03 13.95 19.03
N ASN A 182 -6.92 15.03 18.27
CA ASN A 182 -5.86 15.29 17.30
C ASN A 182 -4.45 15.43 17.96
N ARG A 183 -4.23 14.80 19.12
CA ARG A 183 -3.01 14.80 19.94
C ARG A 183 -2.38 13.40 19.86
N GLY A 184 -1.32 13.26 19.06
CA GLY A 184 -0.42 12.10 19.14
C GLY A 184 -0.32 11.22 17.90
N LEU A 185 -1.17 11.38 16.88
CA LEU A 185 -0.91 10.77 15.57
C LEU A 185 0.14 11.61 14.85
N GLU A 186 1.40 11.15 14.86
CA GLU A 186 2.51 11.81 14.19
C GLU A 186 2.10 12.30 12.79
N LYS A 187 2.27 13.60 12.55
CA LYS A 187 1.96 14.27 11.28
C LYS A 187 2.72 13.67 10.08
N ASN A 188 3.71 12.81 10.33
CA ASN A 188 4.65 12.26 9.35
C ASN A 188 4.19 10.91 8.74
N ALA A 189 3.09 10.31 9.22
CA ALA A 189 2.62 8.99 8.73
C ALA A 189 1.40 9.05 7.80
N ARG A 190 0.96 10.24 7.38
CA ARG A 190 -0.22 10.41 6.50
C ARG A 190 0.24 10.69 5.07
N VAL A 191 -0.11 9.81 4.14
CA VAL A 191 0.23 10.00 2.73
C VAL A 191 -1.03 10.45 1.99
N LYS A 192 -1.11 11.75 1.69
CA LYS A 192 -2.18 12.30 0.85
C LYS A 192 -1.65 12.48 -0.56
N THR A 193 -2.43 12.07 -1.54
CA THR A 193 -2.08 12.13 -2.95
C THR A 193 -3.13 12.94 -3.72
N CYS A 194 -2.89 13.16 -5.01
CA CYS A 194 -3.93 13.72 -5.89
C CYS A 194 -5.13 12.77 -6.09
N PHE A 195 -5.02 11.49 -5.68
CA PHE A 195 -6.14 10.54 -5.68
C PHE A 195 -7.05 10.71 -4.47
N THR A 196 -6.57 11.24 -3.34
CA THR A 196 -7.35 11.43 -2.11
C THR A 196 -8.71 12.12 -2.34
N PRO A 197 -8.88 13.10 -3.23
CA PRO A 197 -10.22 13.64 -3.49
C PRO A 197 -11.20 12.66 -4.14
N LEU A 198 -10.73 11.65 -4.86
CA LEU A 198 -11.54 10.71 -5.64
C LEU A 198 -12.20 9.66 -4.75
N THR A 199 -13.38 9.19 -5.15
CA THR A 199 -13.93 7.92 -4.63
C THR A 199 -13.26 6.74 -5.34
N GLU A 200 -13.29 5.54 -4.76
CA GLU A 200 -12.87 4.31 -5.45
C GLU A 200 -13.58 4.14 -6.79
N GLY A 201 -14.90 4.39 -6.84
CA GLY A 201 -15.64 4.35 -8.10
C GLY A 201 -15.12 5.32 -9.19
N GLU A 202 -14.71 6.53 -8.80
CA GLU A 202 -14.14 7.52 -9.73
C GLU A 202 -12.77 7.09 -10.23
N ALA A 203 -11.91 6.62 -9.32
CA ALA A 203 -10.57 6.15 -9.64
C ALA A 203 -10.60 4.91 -10.55
N LEU A 204 -11.49 3.96 -10.27
CA LEU A 204 -11.70 2.78 -11.12
C LEU A 204 -12.24 3.17 -12.50
N LYS A 205 -13.17 4.13 -12.59
CA LYS A 205 -13.66 4.61 -13.87
C LYS A 205 -12.53 5.26 -14.68
N LEU A 206 -11.75 6.13 -14.05
CA LEU A 206 -10.58 6.76 -14.66
C LEU A 206 -9.56 5.72 -15.16
N ALA A 207 -9.32 4.66 -14.40
CA ALA A 207 -8.38 3.61 -14.77
C ALA A 207 -8.87 2.80 -15.99
N ASN A 208 -10.16 2.51 -16.07
CA ASN A 208 -10.76 1.82 -17.20
C ASN A 208 -10.77 2.71 -18.47
N ASP A 209 -11.00 4.00 -18.31
CA ASP A 209 -10.90 4.96 -19.42
C ASP A 209 -9.45 5.03 -19.92
N PHE A 210 -8.46 5.11 -19.02
CA PHE A 210 -7.03 5.04 -19.36
C PHE A 210 -6.66 3.75 -20.12
N ARG A 211 -7.10 2.59 -19.63
CA ARG A 211 -6.92 1.29 -20.31
C ARG A 211 -7.48 1.30 -21.73
N SER A 212 -8.68 1.85 -21.89
CA SER A 212 -9.36 1.91 -23.20
C SER A 212 -8.61 2.83 -24.17
N ILE A 213 -8.20 4.02 -23.70
CA ILE A 213 -7.43 5.00 -24.49
C ILE A 213 -6.11 4.39 -24.97
N ILE A 214 -5.37 3.71 -24.08
CA ILE A 214 -4.11 3.08 -24.47
C ILE A 214 -4.35 1.98 -25.51
N LYS A 215 -5.32 1.10 -25.28
CA LYS A 215 -5.64 0.01 -26.21
C LYS A 215 -6.02 0.53 -27.61
N GLU A 216 -6.70 1.67 -27.69
CA GLU A 216 -7.16 2.24 -28.95
C GLU A 216 -6.08 3.08 -29.66
N HIS A 217 -5.34 3.90 -28.92
CA HIS A 217 -4.51 4.96 -29.50
C HIS A 217 -3.00 4.75 -29.33
N TYR A 218 -2.56 3.81 -28.49
CA TYR A 218 -1.13 3.62 -28.28
C TYR A 218 -0.47 3.01 -29.54
N PRO A 219 0.61 3.62 -30.05
CA PRO A 219 1.16 3.27 -31.37
C PRO A 219 2.10 2.06 -31.32
N SER A 220 1.65 0.92 -30.78
CA SER A 220 2.49 -0.27 -30.53
C SER A 220 3.28 -0.73 -31.77
N LYS A 221 2.61 -0.78 -32.93
CA LYS A 221 3.23 -1.20 -34.21
C LYS A 221 4.30 -0.23 -34.70
N ALA A 222 4.04 1.08 -34.61
CA ALA A 222 5.00 2.08 -35.09
C ALA A 222 6.27 2.11 -34.22
N ILE A 223 6.10 1.97 -32.89
CA ILE A 223 7.22 1.84 -31.96
C ILE A 223 8.02 0.57 -32.28
N ALA A 224 7.36 -0.57 -32.48
CA ALA A 224 8.02 -1.81 -32.85
C ALA A 224 8.81 -1.68 -34.16
N GLY A 225 8.23 -1.05 -35.19
CA GLY A 225 8.92 -0.76 -36.45
C GLY A 225 10.16 0.12 -36.25
N LYS A 226 10.08 1.13 -35.37
CA LYS A 226 11.23 1.98 -35.04
C LYS A 226 12.33 1.19 -34.33
N ILE A 227 11.99 0.32 -33.37
CA ILE A 227 12.95 -0.57 -32.70
C ILE A 227 13.62 -1.50 -33.71
N GLY A 228 12.86 -2.11 -34.61
CA GLY A 228 13.39 -2.95 -35.69
C GLY A 228 14.36 -2.21 -36.62
N SER A 229 14.08 -0.93 -36.94
CA SER A 229 15.00 -0.12 -37.78
C SER A 229 16.37 0.12 -37.14
N VAL A 230 16.42 0.24 -35.81
CA VAL A 230 17.67 0.37 -35.05
C VAL A 230 18.40 -0.98 -34.96
N ALA A 231 17.64 -2.07 -34.87
CA ALA A 231 18.20 -3.42 -34.88
C ALA A 231 18.95 -3.75 -36.17
N GLY A 232 18.46 -3.28 -37.32
CA GLY A 232 19.14 -3.42 -38.62
C GLY A 232 20.47 -2.68 -38.74
N GLN A 233 20.85 -1.85 -37.75
CA GLN A 233 22.14 -1.15 -37.68
C GLN A 233 23.17 -1.89 -36.81
N GLY A 234 22.93 -3.16 -36.47
CA GLY A 234 23.85 -3.99 -35.67
C GLY A 234 23.65 -3.93 -34.16
N ASN A 235 22.68 -3.14 -33.67
CA ASN A 235 22.31 -3.03 -32.25
C ASN A 235 20.94 -3.67 -31.95
N GLY A 236 20.65 -4.79 -32.60
CA GLY A 236 19.36 -5.46 -32.52
C GLY A 236 19.22 -6.44 -31.37
N TYR A 237 17.98 -6.64 -30.93
CA TYR A 237 17.62 -7.74 -30.04
C TYR A 237 17.31 -8.98 -30.88
N THR A 238 17.85 -10.12 -30.46
CA THR A 238 17.51 -11.41 -31.06
C THR A 238 16.06 -11.79 -30.77
N ARG A 239 15.48 -12.61 -31.64
CA ARG A 239 14.12 -13.15 -31.45
C ARG A 239 13.98 -13.89 -30.11
N GLU A 240 15.01 -14.62 -29.70
CA GLU A 240 15.04 -15.34 -28.43
C GLU A 240 15.00 -14.38 -27.22
N GLU A 241 15.80 -13.30 -27.24
CA GLU A 241 15.78 -12.28 -26.20
C GLU A 241 14.40 -11.61 -26.08
N LEU A 242 13.77 -11.30 -27.21
CA LEU A 242 12.41 -10.75 -27.23
C LEU A 242 11.39 -11.71 -26.60
N PHE A 243 11.46 -13.02 -26.90
CA PHE A 243 10.58 -14.00 -26.28
C PHE A 243 10.82 -14.16 -24.77
N LYS A 244 12.08 -14.17 -24.32
CA LYS A 244 12.42 -14.20 -22.90
C LYS A 244 11.84 -12.99 -22.18
N PHE A 245 11.98 -11.79 -22.77
CA PHE A 245 11.46 -10.57 -22.17
C PHE A 245 9.92 -10.55 -22.11
N ARG A 246 9.24 -11.02 -23.15
CA ARG A 246 7.77 -11.23 -23.12
C ARG A 246 7.34 -12.21 -22.03
N GLY A 247 8.09 -13.30 -21.85
CA GLY A 247 7.85 -14.27 -20.77
C GLY A 247 7.91 -13.61 -19.40
N LEU A 248 8.90 -12.73 -19.17
CA LEU A 248 9.00 -11.95 -17.94
C LEU A 248 7.79 -11.02 -17.72
N LEU A 249 7.33 -10.30 -18.76
CA LEU A 249 6.15 -9.44 -18.64
C LEU A 249 4.89 -10.24 -18.28
N LYS A 250 4.73 -11.45 -18.84
CA LYS A 250 3.62 -12.33 -18.48
C LYS A 250 3.67 -12.78 -17.03
N HIS A 251 4.84 -13.17 -16.52
CA HIS A 251 4.99 -13.50 -15.10
C HIS A 251 4.63 -12.32 -14.19
N ILE A 252 5.01 -11.10 -14.58
CA ILE A 252 4.62 -9.88 -13.85
C ILE A 252 3.09 -9.72 -13.86
N LEU A 253 2.43 -9.91 -15.02
CA LEU A 253 0.97 -9.86 -15.11
C LEU A 253 0.28 -10.95 -14.27
N ASP A 254 0.82 -12.16 -14.26
CA ASP A 254 0.28 -13.28 -13.47
C ASP A 254 0.34 -12.96 -11.98
N ILE A 255 1.46 -12.39 -11.49
CA ILE A 255 1.58 -11.91 -10.10
C ILE A 255 0.52 -10.82 -9.83
N HIS A 256 0.33 -9.87 -10.74
CA HIS A 256 -0.69 -8.83 -10.61
C HIS A 256 -2.13 -9.38 -10.62
N ASN A 257 -2.39 -10.50 -11.30
CA ASN A 257 -3.71 -11.13 -11.34
C ASN A 257 -4.03 -11.92 -10.06
N LEU A 258 -3.01 -12.26 -9.29
CA LEU A 258 -3.16 -12.90 -7.97
C LEU A 258 -3.42 -11.88 -6.84
N ASP A 259 -3.30 -10.57 -7.11
CA ASP A 259 -3.52 -9.52 -6.12
C ASP A 259 -5.02 -9.38 -5.75
N PRO A 260 -5.42 -9.67 -4.51
CA PRO A 260 -6.80 -9.52 -4.06
C PRO A 260 -7.14 -8.07 -3.62
N SER A 261 -6.19 -7.14 -3.62
CA SER A 261 -6.44 -5.76 -3.18
C SER A 261 -7.61 -5.10 -3.93
N PRO A 262 -8.47 -4.30 -3.25
CA PRO A 262 -8.38 -3.89 -1.85
C PRO A 262 -9.03 -4.88 -0.86
N LEU A 263 -9.46 -6.06 -1.32
CA LEU A 263 -10.10 -7.06 -0.48
C LEU A 263 -9.01 -7.90 0.19
N SER A 264 -8.88 -7.79 1.51
CA SER A 264 -7.72 -8.35 2.23
C SER A 264 -7.72 -9.87 2.40
N THR A 265 -8.62 -10.64 1.77
CA THR A 265 -8.68 -12.10 1.93
C THR A 265 -9.32 -12.83 0.74
N PRO A 266 -8.80 -14.03 0.39
CA PRO A 266 -7.57 -14.66 0.90
C PRO A 266 -6.31 -14.00 0.31
N ILE A 267 -5.23 -13.89 1.11
CA ILE A 267 -3.92 -13.44 0.62
C ILE A 267 -3.29 -14.58 -0.16
N LEU A 268 -3.01 -14.36 -1.46
CA LEU A 268 -2.44 -15.36 -2.36
C LEU A 268 -0.94 -15.15 -2.64
N LEU A 269 -0.39 -14.00 -2.24
CA LEU A 269 0.98 -13.58 -2.50
C LEU A 269 1.81 -13.51 -1.22
N PRO A 270 3.16 -13.60 -1.31
CA PRO A 270 4.06 -13.29 -0.19
C PRO A 270 3.75 -11.93 0.44
N ASN A 271 3.93 -11.85 1.76
CA ASN A 271 3.51 -10.68 2.55
C ASN A 271 4.16 -9.38 2.07
N GLU A 272 5.43 -9.42 1.69
CA GLU A 272 6.19 -8.25 1.21
C GLU A 272 5.58 -7.68 -0.08
N ILE A 273 5.16 -8.56 -1.00
CA ILE A 273 4.53 -8.19 -2.26
C ILE A 273 3.12 -7.66 -1.99
N GLN A 274 2.34 -8.38 -1.17
CA GLN A 274 0.97 -8.00 -0.85
C GLN A 274 0.90 -6.64 -0.13
N MET A 275 1.86 -6.34 0.76
CA MET A 275 1.96 -5.04 1.42
C MET A 275 2.16 -3.91 0.40
N GLY A 276 3.02 -4.11 -0.60
CA GLY A 276 3.21 -3.14 -1.68
C GLY A 276 1.94 -2.93 -2.50
N PHE A 277 1.26 -4.00 -2.90
CA PHE A 277 0.01 -3.90 -3.65
C PHE A 277 -1.13 -3.27 -2.86
N ASN A 278 -1.27 -3.60 -1.57
CA ASN A 278 -2.22 -2.96 -0.67
C ASN A 278 -1.96 -1.46 -0.59
N ALA A 279 -0.69 -1.04 -0.42
CA ALA A 279 -0.34 0.37 -0.35
C ALA A 279 -0.70 1.13 -1.65
N VAL A 280 -0.38 0.54 -2.81
CA VAL A 280 -0.76 1.11 -4.11
C VAL A 280 -2.29 1.18 -4.24
N SER A 281 -3.01 0.13 -3.85
CA SER A 281 -4.48 0.09 -3.91
C SER A 281 -5.11 1.17 -3.04
N GLU A 282 -4.67 1.29 -1.78
CA GLU A 282 -5.18 2.24 -0.82
C GLU A 282 -4.94 3.68 -1.26
N LEU A 283 -3.73 4.00 -1.73
CA LEU A 283 -3.33 5.37 -2.08
C LEU A 283 -3.81 5.83 -3.46
N THR A 284 -4.17 4.90 -4.35
CA THR A 284 -4.68 5.20 -5.69
C THR A 284 -6.16 4.84 -5.87
N HIS A 285 -6.79 4.30 -4.82
CA HIS A 285 -8.18 3.85 -4.83
C HIS A 285 -8.47 2.83 -5.95
N GLY A 286 -7.53 1.89 -6.15
CA GLY A 286 -7.59 0.85 -7.17
C GLY A 286 -7.18 1.25 -8.59
N PHE A 287 -6.90 2.54 -8.84
CA PHE A 287 -6.41 2.98 -10.16
C PHE A 287 -5.08 2.33 -10.53
N GLY A 288 -4.14 2.26 -9.58
CA GLY A 288 -2.76 1.82 -9.80
C GLY A 288 -2.68 0.38 -10.32
N GLN A 289 -3.43 -0.56 -9.74
CA GLN A 289 -3.49 -1.94 -10.21
C GLN A 289 -3.85 -2.03 -11.70
N ILE A 290 -4.98 -1.41 -12.07
CA ILE A 290 -5.51 -1.47 -13.44
C ILE A 290 -4.55 -0.77 -14.42
N ALA A 291 -3.99 0.37 -14.03
CA ALA A 291 -3.08 1.15 -14.86
C ALA A 291 -1.79 0.37 -15.15
N ILE A 292 -1.14 -0.21 -14.12
CA ILE A 292 0.10 -0.98 -14.28
C ILE A 292 -0.13 -2.20 -15.18
N GLN A 293 -1.20 -2.97 -14.93
CA GLN A 293 -1.56 -4.11 -15.78
C GLN A 293 -1.73 -3.69 -17.25
N SER A 294 -2.40 -2.56 -17.49
CA SER A 294 -2.63 -2.05 -18.86
C SER A 294 -1.33 -1.66 -19.56
N VAL A 295 -0.41 -1.01 -18.83
CA VAL A 295 0.91 -0.65 -19.36
C VAL A 295 1.73 -1.90 -19.68
N VAL A 296 1.77 -2.89 -18.79
CA VAL A 296 2.54 -4.13 -19.03
C VAL A 296 1.97 -4.91 -20.21
N GLN A 297 0.65 -5.00 -20.36
CA GLN A 297 0.00 -5.60 -21.54
C GLN A 297 0.40 -4.87 -22.83
N THR A 298 0.40 -3.53 -22.80
CA THR A 298 0.79 -2.71 -23.94
C THR A 298 2.26 -2.93 -24.33
N LEU A 299 3.14 -3.08 -23.36
CA LEU A 299 4.54 -3.44 -23.61
C LEU A 299 4.68 -4.84 -24.21
N ASP A 300 3.89 -5.84 -23.75
CA ASP A 300 3.87 -7.17 -24.39
C ASP A 300 3.42 -7.09 -25.85
N GLU A 301 2.45 -6.23 -26.17
CA GLU A 301 2.00 -6.00 -27.55
C GLU A 301 3.09 -5.38 -28.44
N VAL A 302 3.85 -4.40 -27.93
CA VAL A 302 5.00 -3.83 -28.65
C VAL A 302 6.01 -4.94 -28.97
N LEU A 303 6.38 -5.74 -27.98
CA LEU A 303 7.35 -6.81 -28.15
C LEU A 303 6.83 -7.93 -29.06
N HIS A 304 5.53 -8.22 -29.00
CA HIS A 304 4.89 -9.14 -29.92
C HIS A 304 5.06 -8.66 -31.36
N HIS A 305 4.84 -7.37 -31.61
CA HIS A 305 5.09 -6.77 -32.92
C HIS A 305 6.56 -6.83 -33.31
N CYS A 306 7.49 -6.53 -32.41
CA CYS A 306 8.93 -6.68 -32.68
C CYS A 306 9.25 -8.12 -33.13
N ALA A 307 8.86 -9.13 -32.35
CA ALA A 307 9.17 -10.53 -32.64
C ALA A 307 8.51 -11.04 -33.95
N SER A 308 7.37 -10.47 -34.35
CA SER A 308 6.72 -10.78 -35.62
C SER A 308 7.41 -10.14 -36.85
N HIS A 309 8.07 -8.99 -36.68
CA HIS A 309 8.75 -8.26 -37.76
C HIS A 309 10.26 -8.60 -37.84
N SER A 310 10.86 -9.16 -36.79
CA SER A 310 12.25 -9.66 -36.76
C SER A 310 12.47 -10.94 -37.58
N VAL A 311 11.75 -11.14 -38.69
CA VAL A 311 12.05 -12.18 -39.67
C VAL A 311 13.12 -11.62 -40.62
N VAL A 312 14.36 -11.54 -40.14
CA VAL A 312 15.58 -11.40 -40.94
C VAL A 312 16.62 -12.33 -40.34
#